data_AF-A0A538RV26-F1
#
_entry.id   AF-A0A538RV26-F1
#
_cell.length_a   1.000
_cell.length_b   1.000
_cell.length_c   1.000
_cell.angle_alpha   90.00
_cell.angle_beta   90.00
_cell.angle_gamma   90.00
#
_symmetry.space_group_name_H-M   'P 1'
#
loop_
_entity.id
_entity.type
_entity.pdbx_description
1 polymer ?
#
loop_
_entity_poly.entity_id
_entity_poly.type
_entity_poly.pdbx_seq_one_letter_code
_entity_poly.pdbx_strand_id
1 'polypeptide(L)'
;MFRLIPALVAVALIVGSGIVHALWTDRWSLSNEPKASAERLDQVAHVLSDWQGTDGPPVDTQDMAIGEIAGFLSRNYVNRQTGASVGLLMVCGRPGPIAVHTPDVCFVGGGQELLRKDHRQFNLLPGEPPQDFLVGY
;
A
#
# COMPACT_ATOMS: atom_id res chain seq x y z
N MET A 1 -11.62 -44.54 24.20
CA MET A 1 -11.51 -44.19 22.77
C MET A 1 -12.05 -42.80 22.44
N PHE A 2 -13.21 -42.38 22.97
CA PHE A 2 -13.83 -41.07 22.70
C PHE A 2 -13.00 -39.81 23.07
N ARG A 3 -11.95 -39.92 23.90
CA ARG A 3 -11.08 -38.79 24.27
C ARG A 3 -10.05 -38.41 23.20
N LEU A 4 -9.75 -39.31 22.26
CA LEU A 4 -8.77 -39.05 21.19
C LEU A 4 -9.39 -38.25 20.03
N ILE A 5 -10.70 -38.38 19.84
CA ILE A 5 -11.44 -37.66 18.79
C ILE A 5 -11.27 -36.14 18.91
N PRO A 6 -11.56 -35.48 20.07
CA PRO A 6 -11.39 -34.04 20.18
C PRO A 6 -9.93 -33.61 20.04
N ALA A 7 -8.96 -34.43 20.49
CA ALA A 7 -7.54 -34.14 20.31
C ALA A 7 -7.12 -34.17 18.83
N LEU A 8 -7.58 -35.16 18.07
CA LEU A 8 -7.32 -35.26 16.63
C LEU A 8 -7.98 -34.11 15.85
N VAL A 9 -9.20 -33.75 16.22
CA VAL A 9 -9.90 -32.59 15.62
C VAL A 9 -9.13 -31.30 15.91
N ALA A 10 -8.67 -31.08 17.14
CA ALA A 10 -7.87 -29.91 17.50
C ALA A 10 -6.57 -29.84 16.70
N VAL A 11 -5.84 -30.96 16.58
CA VAL A 11 -4.62 -31.03 15.77
C VAL A 11 -4.93 -30.73 14.30
N ALA A 12 -5.99 -31.32 13.74
CA ALA A 12 -6.39 -31.06 12.36
C ALA A 12 -6.73 -29.59 12.11
N LEU A 13 -7.42 -28.93 13.04
CA LEU A 13 -7.75 -27.50 12.96
C LEU A 13 -6.49 -26.62 13.04
N ILE A 14 -5.55 -26.95 13.93
CA ILE A 14 -4.29 -26.19 14.07
C ILE A 14 -3.43 -26.34 12.81
N VAL A 15 -3.23 -27.57 12.33
CA VAL A 15 -2.42 -27.82 11.13
C VAL A 15 -3.10 -27.23 9.89
N GLY A 16 -4.41 -27.44 9.74
CA GLY A 16 -5.19 -26.91 8.63
C GLY A 16 -5.16 -25.38 8.58
N SER A 17 -5.38 -24.71 9.71
CA SER A 17 -5.30 -23.23 9.77
C SER A 17 -3.89 -22.72 9.49
N GLY A 18 -2.84 -23.39 9.98
CA GLY A 18 -1.45 -23.07 9.67
C GLY A 18 -1.12 -23.16 8.18
N ILE A 19 -1.60 -24.20 7.50
CA ILE A 19 -1.41 -24.37 6.05
C ILE A 19 -2.17 -23.28 5.28
N VAL A 20 -3.44 -23.04 5.60
CA VAL A 20 -4.24 -22.01 4.94
C VAL A 20 -3.60 -20.63 5.12
N HIS A 21 -3.20 -20.30 6.35
CA HIS A 21 -2.51 -19.04 6.64
C HIS A 21 -1.20 -18.91 5.86
N ALA A 22 -0.39 -19.97 5.82
CA ALA A 22 0.87 -19.96 5.09
C ALA A 22 0.69 -19.80 3.57
N LEU A 23 -0.39 -20.35 3.00
CA LEU A 23 -0.74 -20.14 1.59
C LEU A 23 -1.24 -18.71 1.34
N TRP A 24 -2.11 -18.16 2.19
CA TRP A 24 -2.64 -16.80 2.03
C TRP A 24 -1.61 -15.69 2.25
N THR A 25 -0.60 -15.94 3.08
CA THR A 25 0.46 -14.97 3.37
C THR A 25 1.70 -15.18 2.52
N ASP A 26 1.65 -16.11 1.56
CA ASP A 26 2.79 -16.51 0.76
C ASP A 26 4.03 -16.81 1.64
N ARG A 27 3.82 -17.50 2.77
CA ARG A 27 4.88 -17.82 3.73
C ARG A 27 5.89 -18.80 3.16
N TRP A 28 5.42 -19.71 2.30
CA TRP A 28 6.24 -20.73 1.64
C TRP A 28 6.37 -20.53 0.13
N SER A 29 5.68 -19.55 -0.45
CA SER A 29 5.76 -19.17 -1.86
C SER A 29 6.41 -17.80 -2.03
N LEU A 30 7.29 -17.69 -3.04
CA LEU A 30 7.70 -16.40 -3.58
C LEU A 30 6.61 -15.93 -4.55
N SER A 31 5.57 -15.27 -4.03
CA SER A 31 4.66 -14.53 -4.89
C SER A 31 5.43 -13.40 -5.60
N ASN A 32 5.29 -13.35 -6.92
CA ASN A 32 5.88 -12.30 -7.74
C ASN A 32 5.05 -11.00 -7.72
N GLU A 33 3.89 -10.99 -7.06
CA GLU A 33 2.96 -9.84 -7.09
C GLU A 33 3.55 -8.52 -6.59
N PRO A 34 4.32 -8.46 -5.48
CA PRO A 34 4.93 -7.20 -5.05
C PRO A 34 5.90 -6.63 -6.09
N LYS A 35 6.69 -7.50 -6.73
CA LYS A 35 7.63 -7.12 -7.79
C LYS A 35 6.88 -6.69 -9.05
N ALA A 36 5.90 -7.47 -9.50
CA ALA A 36 5.09 -7.14 -10.66
C ALA A 36 4.31 -5.83 -10.47
N SER A 37 3.88 -5.53 -9.25
CA SER A 37 3.24 -4.26 -8.92
C SER A 37 4.22 -3.09 -8.93
N ALA A 38 5.43 -3.29 -8.39
CA ALA A 38 6.50 -2.31 -8.48
C ALA A 38 6.88 -1.97 -9.93
N GLU A 39 6.93 -2.96 -10.82
CA GLU A 39 7.20 -2.76 -12.26
C GLU A 39 6.11 -1.93 -12.97
N ARG A 40 4.88 -1.88 -12.45
CA ARG A 40 3.81 -1.03 -13.00
C ARG A 40 3.93 0.42 -12.58
N LEU A 41 4.74 0.76 -11.58
CA LEU A 41 4.93 2.15 -11.12
C LEU A 41 5.48 3.04 -12.24
N ASP A 42 6.31 2.48 -13.12
CA ASP A 42 6.86 3.18 -14.29
C ASP A 42 5.77 3.59 -15.31
N GLN A 43 4.57 3.00 -15.22
CA GLN A 43 3.43 3.33 -16.09
C GLN A 43 2.66 4.56 -15.59
N VAL A 44 2.93 5.05 -14.39
CA VAL A 44 2.32 6.28 -13.87
C VAL A 44 2.85 7.45 -14.69
N ALA A 45 1.96 8.14 -15.40
CA ALA A 45 2.35 9.20 -16.32
C ALA A 45 2.93 10.42 -15.60
N HIS A 46 3.96 11.04 -16.17
CA HIS A 46 4.46 12.33 -15.70
C HIS A 46 3.50 13.49 -16.00
N VAL A 47 2.57 13.33 -16.93
CA VAL A 47 1.64 14.39 -17.31
C VAL A 47 0.22 13.89 -17.11
N LEU A 48 -0.54 14.58 -16.27
CA LEU A 48 -1.95 14.27 -15.96
C LEU A 48 -2.78 15.53 -16.25
N SER A 49 -3.31 15.66 -17.46
CA SER A 49 -3.96 16.90 -17.91
C SER A 49 -3.03 18.11 -17.70
N ASP A 50 -3.44 19.10 -16.89
CA ASP A 50 -2.68 20.31 -16.58
C ASP A 50 -1.55 20.11 -15.55
N TRP A 51 -1.38 18.90 -15.01
CA TRP A 51 -0.39 18.60 -13.99
C TRP A 51 0.89 18.05 -14.61
N GLN A 52 2.02 18.65 -14.26
CA GLN A 52 3.36 18.17 -14.60
C GLN A 52 4.03 17.56 -13.37
N GLY A 53 4.34 16.28 -13.47
CA GLY A 53 5.05 15.48 -12.48
C GLY A 53 6.55 15.51 -12.69
N THR A 54 7.28 15.72 -11.60
CA THR A 54 8.73 15.57 -11.51
C THR A 54 9.03 14.57 -10.40
N ASP A 55 9.87 13.58 -10.68
CA ASP A 55 10.24 12.59 -9.67
C ASP A 55 10.96 13.26 -8.50
N GLY A 56 10.57 12.86 -7.30
CA GLY A 56 11.10 13.35 -6.05
C GLY A 56 12.39 12.62 -5.65
N PRO A 57 12.97 12.98 -4.50
CA PRO A 57 14.08 12.23 -3.94
C PRO A 57 13.70 10.77 -3.68
N PRO A 58 14.68 9.85 -3.73
CA PRO A 58 14.43 8.46 -3.40
C PRO A 58 14.04 8.30 -1.92
N VAL A 59 13.28 7.25 -1.61
CA VAL A 59 13.04 6.83 -0.23
C VAL A 59 14.33 6.28 0.36
N ASP A 60 14.59 6.57 1.63
CA ASP A 60 15.80 6.12 2.31
C ASP A 60 15.89 4.58 2.35
N THR A 61 17.09 4.03 2.19
CA THR A 61 17.31 2.59 2.14
C THR A 61 16.90 1.86 3.42
N GLN A 62 17.01 2.53 4.58
CA GLN A 62 16.56 2.00 5.86
C GLN A 62 15.04 1.93 5.92
N ASP A 63 14.34 2.96 5.45
CA ASP A 63 12.87 2.98 5.38
C ASP A 63 12.34 1.92 4.41
N MET A 64 13.02 1.76 3.26
CA MET A 64 12.74 0.68 2.30
C MET A 64 12.85 -0.70 2.94
N ALA A 65 13.88 -0.92 3.76
CA ALA A 65 14.11 -2.20 4.43
C ALA A 65 13.11 -2.45 5.57
N ILE A 66 12.83 -1.44 6.41
CA ILE A 66 11.88 -1.55 7.53
C ILE A 66 10.46 -1.81 7.04
N GLY A 67 10.04 -1.11 5.97
CA GLY A 67 8.72 -1.29 5.38
C GLY A 67 8.58 -2.49 4.45
N GLU A 68 9.66 -3.27 4.24
CA GLU A 68 9.73 -4.33 3.21
C GLU A 68 9.18 -3.85 1.84
N ILE A 69 9.57 -2.63 1.45
CA ILE A 69 9.09 -1.98 0.23
C ILE A 69 9.79 -2.62 -0.98
N ALA A 70 9.03 -3.31 -1.81
CA ALA A 70 9.50 -3.94 -3.04
C ALA A 70 9.77 -2.91 -4.16
N GLY A 71 9.10 -1.77 -4.13
CA GLY A 71 9.32 -0.65 -5.03
C GLY A 71 8.48 0.57 -4.65
N PHE A 72 8.87 1.75 -5.13
CA PHE A 72 8.18 2.99 -4.82
C PHE A 72 8.20 3.96 -6.00
N LEU A 73 7.26 4.91 -5.96
CA LEU A 73 7.23 6.11 -6.79
C LEU A 73 7.09 7.32 -5.88
N SER A 74 8.09 8.20 -5.92
CA SER A 74 8.06 9.52 -5.28
C SER A 74 7.96 10.57 -6.38
N ARG A 75 6.88 11.36 -6.43
CA ARG A 75 6.64 12.34 -7.48
C ARG A 75 5.89 13.56 -6.98
N ASN A 76 6.33 14.74 -7.40
CA ASN A 76 5.60 15.98 -7.16
C ASN A 76 4.94 16.46 -8.45
N TYR A 77 3.63 16.66 -8.42
CA TYR A 77 2.86 17.23 -9.52
C TYR A 77 2.59 18.71 -9.27
N VAL A 78 2.87 19.55 -10.26
CA VAL A 78 2.52 20.97 -10.24
C VAL A 78 1.49 21.25 -11.33
N ASN A 79 0.36 21.84 -10.97
CA ASN A 79 -0.64 22.30 -11.91
C ASN A 79 -0.12 23.55 -12.64
N ARG A 80 0.00 23.48 -13.96
CA ARG A 80 0.57 24.56 -14.78
C ARG A 80 -0.31 25.81 -14.86
N GLN A 81 -1.61 25.70 -14.59
CA GLN A 81 -2.54 26.83 -14.64
C GLN A 81 -2.64 27.56 -13.30
N THR A 82 -2.67 26.82 -12.19
CA THR A 82 -2.91 27.38 -10.85
C THR A 82 -1.65 27.49 -9.99
N GLY A 83 -0.57 26.77 -10.34
CA GLY A 83 0.62 26.65 -9.51
C GLY A 83 0.46 25.74 -8.28
N ALA A 84 -0.72 25.13 -8.09
CA ALA A 84 -0.94 24.18 -7.00
C ALA A 84 0.01 22.98 -7.12
N SER A 85 0.45 22.41 -5.99
CA SER A 85 1.36 21.26 -5.96
C SER A 85 0.80 20.11 -5.13
N VAL A 86 1.09 18.88 -5.56
CA VAL A 86 0.69 17.63 -4.89
C VAL A 86 1.86 16.66 -4.90
N GLY A 87 2.34 16.29 -3.71
CA GLY A 87 3.30 15.20 -3.53
C GLY A 87 2.60 13.85 -3.51
N LEU A 88 3.15 12.88 -4.23
CA LEU A 88 2.71 11.49 -4.28
C LEU A 88 3.86 10.60 -3.81
N LEU A 89 3.60 9.77 -2.81
CA LEU A 89 4.40 8.60 -2.48
C LEU A 89 3.52 7.36 -2.67
N MET A 90 3.89 6.50 -3.60
CA MET A 90 3.25 5.20 -3.81
C MET A 90 4.28 4.11 -3.50
N VAL A 91 3.90 3.11 -2.71
CA VAL A 91 4.77 2.00 -2.32
C VAL A 91 4.11 0.68 -2.68
N CYS A 92 4.92 -0.30 -3.06
CA CYS A 92 4.52 -1.66 -3.36
C CYS A 92 5.25 -2.63 -2.43
N GLY A 93 4.55 -3.62 -1.92
CA GLY A 93 5.07 -4.57 -0.92
C GLY A 93 3.96 -5.47 -0.39
N ARG A 94 4.27 -6.29 0.61
CA ARG A 94 3.27 -7.18 1.21
C ARG A 94 2.38 -6.40 2.17
N PRO A 95 1.04 -6.64 2.21
CA PRO A 95 0.11 -5.85 3.02
C PRO A 95 0.46 -5.74 4.51
N GLY A 96 1.12 -6.74 5.11
CA GLY A 96 1.56 -6.66 6.50
C GLY A 96 2.55 -5.49 6.73
N PRO A 97 3.78 -5.57 6.23
CA PRO A 97 4.77 -4.51 6.41
C PRO A 97 4.35 -3.12 5.89
N ILE A 98 3.65 -3.04 4.75
CA ILE A 98 3.37 -1.73 4.10
C ILE A 98 2.05 -1.06 4.52
N ALA A 99 1.10 -1.79 5.11
CA ALA A 99 -0.27 -1.28 5.32
C ALA A 99 -0.78 -1.45 6.76
N VAL A 100 0.14 -1.58 7.74
CA VAL A 100 -0.22 -1.61 9.17
C VAL A 100 -0.66 -0.26 9.74
N HIS A 101 -0.32 0.83 9.07
CA HIS A 101 -0.75 2.18 9.44
C HIS A 101 -1.26 2.94 8.21
N THR A 102 -2.11 3.93 8.43
CA THR A 102 -2.50 4.88 7.38
C THR A 102 -1.33 5.83 7.06
N PRO A 103 -1.28 6.44 5.86
CA PRO A 103 -0.15 7.25 5.42
C PRO A 103 0.22 8.44 6.32
N ASP A 104 -0.71 8.94 7.14
CA ASP A 104 -0.44 9.99 8.13
C ASP A 104 0.69 9.63 9.09
N VAL A 105 0.86 8.35 9.44
CA VAL A 105 1.98 7.93 10.29
C VAL A 105 3.32 8.10 9.56
N CYS A 106 3.41 7.69 8.28
CA CYS A 106 4.60 7.87 7.45
C CYS A 106 4.94 9.35 7.26
N PHE A 107 3.94 10.16 6.91
CA PHE A 107 4.13 11.58 6.63
C PHE A 107 4.56 12.35 7.87
N VAL A 108 3.94 12.09 9.02
CA VAL A 108 4.36 12.68 10.31
C VAL A 108 5.75 12.21 10.71
N GLY A 109 6.07 10.92 10.51
CA GLY A 109 7.42 10.39 10.74
C GLY A 109 8.49 11.07 9.87
N GLY A 110 8.13 11.46 8.64
CA GLY A 110 8.96 12.24 7.73
C GLY A 110 9.03 13.75 8.04
N GLY A 111 8.44 14.19 9.16
CA GLY A 111 8.48 15.59 9.61
C GLY A 111 7.39 16.50 9.03
N GLN A 112 6.35 15.93 8.40
CA GLN A 112 5.20 16.70 7.93
C GLN A 112 4.17 16.88 9.05
N GLU A 113 3.45 18.00 9.03
CA GLU A 113 2.31 18.23 9.93
C GLU A 113 1.01 17.88 9.22
N LEU A 114 0.16 17.06 9.85
CA LEU A 114 -1.15 16.74 9.33
C LEU A 114 -2.13 17.87 9.68
N LEU A 115 -2.59 18.63 8.68
CA LEU A 115 -3.51 19.75 8.94
C LEU A 115 -4.95 19.25 9.10
N ARG A 116 -5.34 18.24 8.32
CA ARG A 116 -6.70 17.69 8.31
C ARG A 116 -6.74 16.23 7.85
N LYS A 117 -7.77 15.48 8.28
CA LYS A 117 -8.07 14.11 7.85
C LYS A 117 -9.58 13.95 7.65
N ASP A 118 -10.02 13.95 6.40
CA ASP A 118 -11.44 13.81 6.03
C ASP A 118 -11.65 12.55 5.17
N HIS A 119 -12.80 11.90 5.30
CA HIS A 119 -13.26 10.89 4.35
C HIS A 119 -13.94 11.57 3.16
N ARG A 120 -13.54 11.21 1.94
CA ARG A 120 -14.07 11.76 0.70
C ARG A 120 -14.37 10.62 -0.27
N GLN A 121 -15.57 10.63 -0.82
CA GLN A 121 -15.98 9.65 -1.83
C GLN A 121 -15.71 10.18 -3.24
N PHE A 122 -15.10 9.35 -4.07
CA PHE A 122 -14.83 9.67 -5.48
C PHE A 122 -15.39 8.58 -6.39
N ASN A 123 -16.01 9.00 -7.49
CA ASN A 123 -16.36 8.11 -8.59
C ASN A 123 -15.17 8.02 -9.53
N LEU A 124 -14.38 6.96 -9.39
CA LEU A 124 -13.20 6.75 -10.24
C LEU A 124 -13.59 6.32 -11.66
N LEU A 125 -14.64 5.50 -11.77
CA LEU A 125 -15.11 4.94 -13.02
C LEU A 125 -16.60 5.23 -13.24
N PRO A 126 -17.04 5.51 -14.49
CA PRO A 126 -18.45 5.70 -14.78
C PRO A 126 -19.26 4.44 -14.47
N GLY A 127 -20.32 4.58 -13.67
CA GLY A 127 -21.26 3.49 -13.35
C GLY A 127 -20.87 2.59 -12.16
N GLU A 128 -19.71 2.83 -11.54
CA GLU A 128 -19.31 2.15 -10.29
C GLU A 128 -19.76 2.92 -9.04
N PRO A 129 -19.97 2.24 -7.90
CA PRO A 129 -20.24 2.93 -6.65
C PRO A 129 -19.06 3.83 -6.26
N PRO A 130 -19.32 4.98 -5.60
CA PRO A 130 -18.25 5.84 -5.09
C PRO A 130 -17.32 5.07 -4.16
N GLN A 131 -16.01 5.22 -4.36
CA GLN A 131 -15.01 4.65 -3.48
C GLN A 131 -14.61 5.68 -2.42
N ASP A 132 -14.46 5.21 -1.18
CA ASP A 132 -14.11 6.07 -0.05
C ASP A 132 -12.60 6.20 0.09
N PHE A 133 -12.12 7.42 0.19
CA PHE A 133 -10.71 7.76 0.34
C PHE A 133 -10.50 8.61 1.58
N LEU A 134 -9.46 8.28 2.35
CA LEU A 134 -8.91 9.17 3.36
C LEU A 134 -8.10 10.25 2.65
N VAL A 135 -8.57 11.49 2.74
CA VAL A 135 -7.88 12.65 2.17
C VAL A 135 -7.39 13.52 3.32
N GLY A 136 -6.06 13.66 3.40
CA GLY A 136 -5.40 14.62 4.28
C GLY A 136 -4.72 15.70 3.48
N TYR A 137 -4.74 16.92 4.01
CA TYR A 137 -3.98 18.08 3.51
C TYR A 137 -3.08 18.60 4.63
#